data_AF-A0A7C9D298-F1
#
_entry.id   AF-A0A7C9D298-F1
#
_cell.length_a   1.000
_cell.length_b   1.000
_cell.length_c   1.000
_cell.angle_alpha   90.00
_cell.angle_beta   90.00
_cell.angle_gamma   90.00
#
_symmetry.space_group_name_H-M   'P 1'
#
loop_
_entity.id
_entity.type
_entity.pdbx_description
1 polymer ?
#
loop_
_entity_poly.entity_id
_entity_poly.type
_entity_poly.pdbx_seq_one_letter_code
_entity_poly.pdbx_strand_id
1 'polypeptide(L)'
;MSLRPNSRTDVRKKSYKIGVDADEARRRREDNLVEIRKSKREDNLLKKRREGMLLQSQPQPIINDASQNIEKKLESIPLMVQGVASADPAAQLEATTQFRKLLSIERCPPIDDVIKAGVIPRFVEFLDRHDLPQLQFEAAWAL
;
A
#
# COMPACT_ATOMS: atom_id res chain seq x y z
N MET A 1 -13.06 74.06 -17.97
CA MET A 1 -14.10 73.16 -17.41
C MET A 1 -13.46 71.81 -17.11
N SER A 2 -13.52 71.34 -15.86
CA SER A 2 -12.91 70.10 -15.39
C SER A 2 -13.74 68.89 -15.84
N LEU A 3 -13.14 68.01 -16.64
CA LEU A 3 -13.74 66.72 -17.01
C LEU A 3 -13.41 65.70 -15.93
N ARG A 4 -14.32 65.53 -14.95
CA ARG A 4 -14.22 64.43 -13.98
C ARG A 4 -14.41 63.09 -14.72
N PRO A 5 -13.52 62.10 -14.53
CA PRO A 5 -13.75 60.75 -15.03
C PRO A 5 -14.99 60.16 -14.35
N ASN A 6 -16.00 59.79 -15.13
CA ASN A 6 -17.26 59.29 -14.63
C ASN A 6 -17.09 57.81 -14.24
N SER A 7 -17.37 57.41 -13.00
CA SER A 7 -17.26 56.01 -12.54
C SER A 7 -18.03 55.00 -13.40
N ARG A 8 -19.06 55.48 -14.12
CA ARG A 8 -19.81 54.73 -15.13
C ARG A 8 -18.98 54.28 -16.34
N THR A 9 -17.91 54.98 -16.70
CA THR A 9 -17.04 54.59 -17.83
C THR A 9 -16.10 53.44 -17.46
N ASP A 10 -15.68 53.33 -16.20
CA ASP A 10 -14.82 52.24 -15.75
C ASP A 10 -15.58 50.91 -15.63
N VAL A 11 -16.83 50.94 -15.18
CA VAL A 11 -17.71 49.75 -15.16
C VAL A 11 -17.98 49.26 -16.58
N ARG A 12 -18.19 50.16 -17.53
CA ARG A 12 -18.49 49.81 -18.93
C ARG A 12 -17.29 49.21 -19.68
N LYS A 13 -16.06 49.60 -19.33
CA LYS A 13 -14.83 48.97 -19.88
C LYS A 13 -14.61 47.54 -19.38
N LYS A 14 -15.08 47.20 -18.18
CA LYS A 14 -15.03 45.81 -17.67
C LYS A 14 -16.04 44.87 -18.33
N SER A 15 -17.13 45.39 -18.92
CA SER A 15 -18.22 44.57 -19.46
C SER A 15 -18.21 44.40 -20.97
N TYR A 16 -17.37 45.13 -21.72
CA TYR A 16 -17.34 45.01 -23.17
C TYR A 16 -16.08 44.27 -23.63
N LYS A 17 -16.27 42.99 -23.96
CA LYS A 17 -15.26 41.96 -24.24
C LYS A 17 -14.42 41.60 -23.03
N ILE A 18 -14.92 40.66 -22.23
CA ILE A 18 -14.05 39.75 -21.48
C ILE A 18 -13.31 38.94 -22.56
N GLY A 19 -12.18 39.47 -23.05
CA GLY A 19 -11.19 38.63 -23.72
C GLY A 19 -10.80 37.53 -22.74
N VAL A 20 -10.44 36.36 -23.26
CA VAL A 20 -9.91 35.26 -22.44
C VAL A 20 -8.86 35.84 -21.51
N ASP A 21 -9.14 35.87 -20.21
CA ASP A 21 -8.20 36.36 -19.21
C ASP A 21 -6.97 35.46 -19.30
N ALA A 22 -5.84 36.04 -19.71
CA ALA A 22 -4.62 35.30 -20.00
C ALA A 22 -4.11 34.57 -18.74
N ASP A 23 -4.34 35.16 -17.57
CA ASP A 23 -3.97 34.54 -16.30
C ASP A 23 -4.97 33.43 -15.93
N GLU A 24 -6.26 33.60 -16.19
CA GLU A 24 -7.26 32.55 -16.01
C GLU A 24 -7.03 31.36 -16.96
N ALA A 25 -6.64 31.62 -18.22
CA ALA A 25 -6.27 30.59 -19.19
C ALA A 25 -4.93 29.91 -18.89
N ARG A 26 -4.01 30.59 -18.20
CA ARG A 26 -2.80 29.97 -17.67
C ARG A 26 -3.15 29.03 -16.50
N ARG A 27 -3.94 29.51 -15.52
CA ARG A 27 -4.41 28.71 -14.39
C ARG A 27 -5.17 27.46 -14.83
N ARG A 28 -6.12 27.60 -15.77
CA ARG A 28 -6.85 26.46 -16.36
C ARG A 28 -5.92 25.40 -16.98
N ARG A 29 -4.82 25.82 -17.63
CA ARG A 29 -3.84 24.89 -18.21
C ARG A 29 -3.03 24.16 -17.13
N GLU A 30 -2.64 24.87 -16.08
CA GLU A 30 -1.91 24.30 -14.95
C GLU A 30 -2.79 23.29 -14.18
N ASP A 31 -4.03 23.66 -13.89
CA ASP A 31 -5.00 22.82 -13.19
C ASP A 31 -5.30 21.54 -13.97
N ASN A 32 -5.56 21.66 -15.28
CA ASN A 32 -5.82 20.52 -16.15
C ASN A 32 -4.61 19.56 -16.20
N LEU A 33 -3.38 20.09 -16.22
CA LEU A 33 -2.17 19.27 -16.28
C LEU A 33 -1.92 18.55 -14.94
N VAL A 34 -2.25 19.17 -13.82
CA VAL A 34 -2.22 18.54 -12.50
C VAL A 34 -3.31 17.46 -12.39
N GLU A 35 -4.51 17.74 -12.87
CA GLU A 35 -5.63 16.80 -12.91
C GLU A 35 -5.29 15.56 -13.75
N ILE A 36 -4.73 15.73 -14.95
CA ILE A 36 -4.25 14.62 -15.79
C ILE A 36 -3.20 13.78 -15.05
N ARG A 37 -2.26 14.41 -14.33
CA ARG A 37 -1.25 13.67 -13.55
C ARG A 37 -1.87 12.91 -12.38
N LYS A 38 -2.84 13.50 -11.69
CA LYS A 38 -3.59 12.85 -10.60
C LYS A 38 -4.41 11.69 -11.13
N SER A 39 -5.19 11.90 -12.19
CA SER A 39 -5.96 10.85 -12.88
C SER A 39 -5.03 9.73 -13.33
N LYS A 40 -3.91 10.01 -13.99
CA LYS A 40 -2.98 8.96 -14.44
C LYS A 40 -2.36 8.18 -13.26
N ARG A 41 -2.10 8.84 -12.12
CA ARG A 41 -1.65 8.15 -10.90
C ARG A 41 -2.75 7.26 -10.35
N GLU A 42 -3.98 7.76 -10.28
CA GLU A 42 -5.15 7.04 -9.80
C GLU A 42 -5.51 5.87 -10.72
N ASP A 43 -5.48 6.06 -12.04
CA ASP A 43 -5.68 5.05 -13.07
C ASP A 43 -4.63 3.94 -12.99
N ASN A 44 -3.36 4.30 -12.77
CA ASN A 44 -2.30 3.31 -12.55
C ASN A 44 -2.50 2.54 -11.23
N LEU A 45 -2.98 3.21 -10.18
CA LEU A 45 -3.29 2.57 -8.90
C LEU A 45 -4.53 1.65 -9.00
N LEU A 46 -5.56 2.09 -9.72
CA LEU A 46 -6.75 1.31 -10.06
C LEU A 46 -6.41 0.15 -10.98
N LYS A 47 -5.44 0.30 -11.90
CA LYS A 47 -4.95 -0.79 -12.74
C LYS A 47 -4.22 -1.84 -11.91
N LYS A 48 -3.34 -1.44 -10.99
CA LYS A 48 -2.72 -2.35 -10.02
C LYS A 48 -3.75 -3.06 -9.13
N ARG A 49 -4.79 -2.35 -8.67
CA ARG A 49 -5.90 -2.96 -7.90
C ARG A 49 -6.78 -3.89 -8.74
N ARG A 50 -7.10 -3.52 -9.98
CA ARG A 50 -7.87 -4.35 -10.91
C ARG A 50 -7.11 -5.58 -11.38
N GLU A 51 -5.81 -5.46 -11.66
CA GLU A 51 -4.95 -6.61 -11.93
C GLU A 51 -4.88 -7.54 -10.71
N GLY A 52 -4.86 -6.99 -9.49
CA GLY A 52 -5.03 -7.79 -8.26
C GLY A 52 -6.40 -8.45 -8.09
N MET A 53 -7.46 -7.92 -8.72
CA MET A 53 -8.85 -8.40 -8.58
C MET A 53 -9.31 -9.29 -9.74
N LEU A 54 -8.74 -9.15 -10.95
CA LEU A 54 -9.09 -9.95 -12.14
C LEU A 54 -8.55 -11.39 -12.07
N LEU A 55 -7.62 -11.65 -11.14
CA LEU A 55 -7.16 -13.01 -10.79
C LEU A 55 -8.24 -13.86 -10.10
N GLN A 56 -9.41 -13.31 -9.77
CA GLN A 56 -10.49 -14.04 -9.14
C GLN A 56 -11.53 -14.63 -10.12
N SER A 57 -11.41 -14.43 -11.44
CA SER A 57 -12.48 -14.85 -12.38
C SER A 57 -12.04 -15.43 -13.74
N GLN A 58 -10.82 -15.95 -13.90
CA GLN A 58 -10.41 -16.65 -15.14
C GLN A 58 -9.61 -17.92 -14.81
N PRO A 59 -10.08 -19.12 -15.21
CA PRO A 59 -9.32 -20.36 -15.07
C PRO A 59 -8.29 -20.44 -16.21
N GLN A 60 -6.99 -20.36 -15.87
CA GLN A 60 -5.87 -20.67 -16.78
C GLN A 60 -4.85 -21.59 -16.05
N PRO A 61 -4.34 -22.66 -16.70
CA PRO A 61 -3.79 -23.85 -16.01
C PRO A 61 -2.28 -23.78 -15.68
N ILE A 62 -1.76 -22.63 -15.26
CA ILE A 62 -0.31 -22.47 -14.93
C ILE A 62 -0.09 -21.96 -13.48
N ILE A 63 -1.16 -21.67 -12.73
CA ILE A 63 -1.12 -21.02 -11.40
C ILE A 63 -1.17 -22.03 -10.24
N ASN A 64 -1.41 -23.32 -10.51
CA ASN A 64 -1.73 -24.29 -9.47
C ASN A 64 -0.59 -24.53 -8.46
N ASP A 65 0.67 -24.50 -8.87
CA ASP A 65 1.78 -24.88 -7.98
C ASP A 65 2.06 -23.82 -6.90
N ALA A 66 2.03 -22.53 -7.24
CA ALA A 66 2.30 -21.46 -6.28
C ALA A 66 1.13 -21.27 -5.30
N SER A 67 -0.10 -21.35 -5.78
CA SER A 67 -1.30 -21.23 -4.95
C SER A 67 -1.45 -22.41 -3.97
N GLN A 68 -1.20 -23.65 -4.42
CA GLN A 68 -1.22 -24.81 -3.53
C GLN A 68 -0.11 -24.78 -2.48
N ASN A 69 1.05 -24.21 -2.79
CA ASN A 69 2.13 -24.06 -1.83
C ASN A 69 1.81 -23.00 -0.75
N ILE A 70 1.04 -21.96 -1.11
CA ILE A 70 0.53 -20.98 -0.15
C ILE A 70 -0.53 -21.62 0.76
N GLU A 71 -1.50 -22.34 0.21
CA GLU A 71 -2.53 -23.04 1.02
C GLU A 71 -1.91 -24.00 2.04
N LYS A 72 -0.95 -24.84 1.60
CA LYS A 72 -0.23 -25.75 2.52
C LYS A 72 0.54 -25.01 3.61
N LYS A 73 1.10 -23.84 3.32
CA LYS A 73 1.78 -23.01 4.33
C LYS A 73 0.80 -22.32 5.28
N LEU A 74 -0.39 -21.96 4.82
CA LEU A 74 -1.44 -21.43 5.69
C LEU A 74 -1.93 -22.50 6.68
N GLU A 75 -2.06 -23.75 6.24
CA GLU A 75 -2.38 -24.88 7.12
C GLU A 75 -1.33 -25.10 8.22
N SER A 76 -0.07 -24.70 7.99
CA SER A 76 0.99 -24.80 9.01
C SER A 76 1.01 -23.66 10.04
N ILE A 77 0.22 -22.58 9.85
CA ILE A 77 0.22 -21.43 10.78
C ILE A 77 -0.05 -21.86 12.23
N PRO A 78 -1.06 -22.70 12.55
CA PRO A 78 -1.31 -23.12 13.93
C PRO A 78 -0.11 -23.83 14.58
N LEU A 79 0.63 -24.63 13.82
CA LEU A 79 1.84 -25.32 14.32
C LEU A 79 2.97 -24.32 14.57
N MET A 80 3.14 -23.35 13.67
CA MET A 80 4.13 -22.29 13.84
C MET A 80 3.82 -21.40 15.05
N VAL A 81 2.54 -21.07 15.29
CA VAL A 81 2.11 -20.35 16.50
C VAL A 81 2.50 -21.12 17.75
N GLN A 82 2.30 -22.44 17.77
CA GLN A 82 2.70 -23.29 18.90
C GLN A 82 4.21 -23.26 19.12
N GLY A 83 5.01 -23.29 18.05
CA GLY A 83 6.48 -23.17 18.14
C GLY A 83 6.94 -21.83 18.70
N VAL A 84 6.33 -20.72 18.26
CA VAL A 84 6.59 -19.37 18.78
C VAL A 84 6.19 -19.21 20.24
N ALA A 85 5.10 -19.87 20.66
CA ALA A 85 4.62 -19.88 22.05
C ALA A 85 5.36 -20.89 22.96
N SER A 86 6.19 -21.77 22.39
CA SER A 86 6.92 -22.78 23.17
C SER A 86 7.97 -22.15 24.09
N ALA A 87 8.46 -22.92 25.06
CA ALA A 87 9.58 -22.51 25.93
C ALA A 87 10.96 -22.87 25.35
N ASP A 88 11.00 -23.68 24.28
CA ASP A 88 12.24 -24.13 23.66
C ASP A 88 12.79 -23.08 22.68
N PRO A 89 14.02 -22.56 22.90
CA PRO A 89 14.64 -21.60 21.99
C PRO A 89 14.78 -22.10 20.55
N ALA A 90 15.02 -23.40 20.34
CA ALA A 90 15.18 -23.96 19.00
C ALA A 90 13.85 -23.95 18.24
N ALA A 91 12.77 -24.43 18.87
CA ALA A 91 11.42 -24.36 18.31
C ALA A 91 10.95 -22.91 18.05
N GLN A 92 11.27 -21.96 18.94
CA GLN A 92 10.97 -20.54 18.73
C GLN A 92 11.68 -19.99 17.49
N LEU A 93 12.98 -20.28 17.33
CA LEU A 93 13.77 -19.84 16.19
C LEU A 93 13.26 -20.44 14.89
N GLU A 94 12.99 -21.75 14.88
CA GLU A 94 12.48 -22.45 13.71
C GLU A 94 11.14 -21.83 13.25
N ALA A 95 10.18 -21.71 14.17
CA ALA A 95 8.86 -21.17 13.85
C ALA A 95 8.91 -19.71 13.40
N THR A 96 9.74 -18.86 14.05
CA THR A 96 9.93 -17.46 13.65
C THR A 96 10.54 -17.36 12.24
N THR A 97 11.51 -18.22 11.93
CA THR A 97 12.10 -18.31 10.59
C THR A 97 11.06 -18.72 9.54
N GLN A 98 10.16 -19.65 9.88
CA GLN A 98 9.07 -20.05 9.00
C GLN A 98 8.10 -18.87 8.76
N PHE A 99 7.79 -18.07 9.78
CA PHE A 99 6.97 -16.86 9.62
C PHE A 99 7.63 -15.84 8.70
N ARG A 100 8.93 -15.55 8.87
CA ARG A 100 9.66 -14.68 7.95
C ARG A 100 9.58 -15.19 6.51
N LYS A 101 9.82 -16.48 6.29
CA LYS A 101 9.75 -17.10 4.95
C LYS A 101 8.33 -17.02 4.35
N LEU A 102 7.30 -17.17 5.17
CA LEU A 102 5.90 -17.03 4.77
C LEU A 102 5.57 -15.59 4.33
N LEU A 103 6.07 -14.60 5.06
CA LEU A 103 5.87 -13.19 4.77
C LEU A 103 6.73 -12.69 3.60
N SER A 104 7.84 -13.37 3.30
CA SER A 104 8.73 -13.06 2.17
C SER A 104 8.21 -13.56 0.81
N ILE A 105 6.97 -14.04 0.73
CA ILE A 105 6.36 -14.48 -0.54
C ILE A 105 6.10 -13.26 -1.43
N GLU A 106 6.59 -13.31 -2.66
CA GLU A 106 6.63 -12.16 -3.58
C GLU A 106 5.23 -11.62 -3.94
N ARG A 107 4.22 -12.49 -4.02
CA ARG A 107 2.85 -12.11 -4.41
C ARG A 107 1.87 -12.42 -3.30
N CYS A 108 1.16 -11.39 -2.84
CA CYS A 108 0.09 -11.48 -1.85
C CYS A 108 0.48 -12.32 -0.61
N PRO A 109 1.53 -11.91 0.15
CA PRO A 109 1.87 -12.61 1.38
C PRO A 109 0.69 -12.58 2.38
N PRO A 110 0.49 -13.64 3.18
CA PRO A 110 -0.67 -13.77 4.06
C PRO A 110 -0.50 -12.96 5.36
N ILE A 111 -0.31 -11.64 5.22
CA ILE A 111 -0.06 -10.73 6.33
C ILE A 111 -1.25 -10.72 7.31
N ASP A 112 -2.48 -10.63 6.79
CA ASP A 112 -3.68 -10.58 7.62
C ASP A 112 -3.86 -11.85 8.46
N ASP A 113 -3.50 -13.01 7.91
CA ASP A 113 -3.62 -14.28 8.62
C ASP A 113 -2.57 -14.40 9.73
N VAL A 114 -1.36 -13.89 9.50
CA VAL A 114 -0.31 -13.79 10.54
C VAL A 114 -0.72 -12.82 11.66
N ILE A 115 -1.34 -11.68 11.32
CA ILE A 115 -1.87 -10.74 12.31
C ILE A 115 -2.98 -11.39 13.13
N LYS A 116 -3.95 -12.05 12.47
CA LYS A 116 -5.05 -12.77 13.14
C LYS A 116 -4.55 -13.92 14.02
N ALA A 117 -3.45 -14.57 13.65
CA ALA A 117 -2.81 -15.61 14.45
C ALA A 117 -2.22 -15.07 15.76
N GLY A 118 -2.07 -13.75 15.91
CA GLY A 118 -1.71 -13.11 17.19
C GLY A 118 -0.25 -13.26 17.59
N VAL A 119 0.66 -13.52 16.65
CA VAL A 119 2.10 -13.74 16.94
C VAL A 119 2.90 -12.45 17.10
N ILE A 120 2.35 -11.31 16.68
CA ILE A 120 3.05 -10.00 16.69
C ILE A 120 3.57 -9.60 18.08
N PRO A 121 2.78 -9.67 19.18
CA PRO A 121 3.28 -9.33 20.51
C PRO A 121 4.48 -10.20 20.91
N ARG A 122 4.47 -11.48 20.52
CA ARG A 122 5.55 -12.41 20.83
C ARG A 122 6.83 -12.13 20.03
N PHE A 123 6.71 -11.70 18.77
CA PHE A 123 7.87 -11.23 18.01
C PHE A 123 8.49 -9.98 18.63
N VAL A 124 7.66 -9.05 19.13
CA VAL A 124 8.15 -7.87 19.85
C VAL A 124 8.90 -8.27 21.12
N GLU A 125 8.41 -9.25 21.88
CA GLU A 125 9.15 -9.79 23.04
C GLU A 125 10.49 -10.42 22.63
N PHE A 126 10.57 -11.08 21.47
CA PHE A 126 11.84 -11.62 20.96
C PHE A 126 12.86 -10.54 20.60
N LEU A 127 12.42 -9.30 20.33
CA LEU A 127 13.35 -8.19 20.11
C LEU A 127 14.14 -7.81 21.36
N ASP A 128 13.64 -8.13 22.55
CA ASP A 128 14.31 -7.84 23.84
C ASP A 128 15.21 -9.00 24.32
N ARG A 129 15.20 -10.14 23.61
CA ARG A 129 15.96 -11.36 23.94
C ARG A 129 17.42 -11.27 23.49
N HIS A 130 18.21 -10.46 24.18
CA HIS A 130 19.64 -10.27 23.90
C HIS A 130 20.48 -11.55 24.04
N ASP A 131 20.00 -12.54 24.77
CA ASP A 131 20.60 -13.87 24.92
C ASP A 131 20.50 -14.72 23.64
N LEU A 132 19.58 -14.39 22.73
CA LEU A 132 19.34 -15.13 21.48
C LEU A 132 19.36 -14.21 20.26
N PRO A 133 20.54 -13.74 19.81
CA PRO A 133 20.66 -12.78 18.71
C PRO A 133 20.10 -13.29 17.37
N GLN A 134 20.12 -14.61 17.13
CA GLN A 134 19.51 -15.20 15.93
C GLN A 134 17.98 -15.10 15.95
N LEU A 135 17.36 -15.34 17.11
CA LEU A 135 15.92 -15.20 17.28
C LEU A 135 15.49 -13.74 17.13
N GLN A 136 16.25 -12.82 17.73
CA GLN A 136 16.06 -11.39 17.59
C GLN A 136 16.10 -10.95 16.12
N PHE A 137 17.07 -11.45 15.34
CA PHE A 137 17.22 -11.15 13.92
C PHE A 137 16.02 -11.62 13.08
N GLU A 138 15.60 -12.88 13.24
CA GLU A 138 14.44 -13.41 12.50
C GLU A 138 13.14 -12.70 12.90
N ALA A 139 12.96 -12.38 14.20
CA ALA A 139 11.81 -11.63 14.68
C ALA A 139 11.77 -10.21 14.11
N ALA A 140 12.91 -9.51 14.08
CA ALA A 140 13.02 -8.18 13.50
C ALA A 140 12.77 -8.16 11.99
N TRP A 141 13.05 -9.25 11.29
CA TRP A 141 12.79 -9.38 9.86
C TRP A 141 11.34 -9.79 9.56
N ALA A 142 10.70 -10.55 10.45
CA ALA A 142 9.29 -10.90 10.30
C ALA A 142 8.34 -9.71 10.53
N LEU A 143 8.79 -8.71 11.30
CA LEU A 143 8.08 -7.44 11.55
C LEU A 143 8.36 -6.39 10.46
#